data_AF-A0A3D1RFV3-F1
#
_entry.id   AF-A0A3D1RFV3-F1
#
_cell.length_a   1.000
_cell.length_b   1.000
_cell.length_c   1.000
_cell.angle_alpha   90.00
_cell.angle_beta   90.00
_cell.angle_gamma   90.00
#
_symmetry.space_group_name_H-M   'P 1'
#
loop_
_entity.id
_entity.type
_entity.pdbx_description
1 polymer ?
#
loop_
_entity_poly.entity_id
_entity_poly.type
_entity_poly.pdbx_seq_one_letter_code
_entity_poly.pdbx_strand_id
1 'polypeptide(L)' 'GPQSFSKEQKQDLMHIAVCKVLSQSGYYVYEGDDEEGWPHYAPAQPLPPFNLIEQENFLKDHILLYFQQNGFIEP' A
#
# COMPACT_ATOMS: atom_id res chain seq x y z
N GLY A 1 -2.31 -21.23 -10.79
CA GLY A 1 -2.12 -21.79 -9.44
C GLY A 1 -1.62 -20.69 -8.52
N PRO A 2 -1.66 -20.85 -7.19
CA PRO A 2 -1.09 -19.87 -6.27
C PRO A 2 0.41 -19.74 -6.52
N GLN A 3 0.89 -18.51 -6.70
CA GLN A 3 2.31 -18.23 -6.82
C GLN A 3 2.97 -18.38 -5.44
N SER A 4 4.07 -19.12 -5.39
CA SER A 4 4.84 -19.30 -4.15
C SER A 4 5.80 -18.13 -3.96
N PHE A 5 5.66 -17.44 -2.84
CA PHE A 5 6.56 -16.38 -2.41
C PHE A 5 7.31 -16.80 -1.14
N SER A 6 8.58 -16.38 -1.03
CA SER A 6 9.35 -16.52 0.21
C SER A 6 8.70 -15.73 1.36
N LYS A 7 9.14 -15.96 2.60
CA LYS A 7 8.66 -15.19 3.75
C LYS A 7 8.96 -13.70 3.58
N GLU A 8 10.15 -13.38 3.10
CA GLU A 8 10.63 -12.02 2.85
C GLU A 8 9.83 -11.34 1.74
N GLN A 9 9.68 -12.01 0.59
CA GLN A 9 8.85 -11.52 -0.51
C GLN A 9 7.40 -11.22 -0.09
N LYS A 10 6.83 -12.02 0.83
CA LYS A 10 5.50 -11.72 1.39
C LYS A 10 5.49 -10.43 2.20
N GLN A 11 6.56 -10.13 2.94
CA GLN A 11 6.70 -8.87 3.66
C GLN A 11 6.88 -7.70 2.70
N ASP A 12 7.67 -7.88 1.64
CA ASP A 12 7.87 -6.85 0.60
C ASP A 12 6.57 -6.54 -0.15
N LEU A 13 5.81 -7.58 -0.52
CA LEU A 13 4.47 -7.43 -1.09
C LEU A 13 3.54 -6.65 -0.16
N MET A 14 3.62 -6.90 1.15
CA MET A 14 2.79 -6.15 2.10
C MET A 14 3.23 -4.69 2.19
N HIS A 15 4.53 -4.41 2.15
CA HIS A 15 5.03 -3.04 2.13
C HIS A 15 4.56 -2.28 0.89
N ILE A 16 4.70 -2.90 -0.29
CA ILE A 16 4.23 -2.32 -1.56
C ILE A 16 2.73 -2.08 -1.55
N ALA A 17 1.94 -3.01 -1.01
CA ALA A 17 0.50 -2.84 -0.89
C ALA A 17 0.15 -1.62 -0.03
N VAL A 18 0.82 -1.44 1.10
CA VAL A 18 0.65 -0.27 1.98
C VAL A 18 1.04 1.02 1.26
N CYS A 19 2.21 1.07 0.61
CA CYS A 19 2.64 2.23 -0.16
C CYS A 19 1.63 2.57 -1.28
N LYS A 20 1.12 1.56 -1.99
CA LYS A 20 0.15 1.75 -3.06
C LYS A 20 -1.16 2.37 -2.55
N VAL A 21 -1.76 1.82 -1.50
CA VAL A 21 -3.04 2.35 -0.99
C VAL A 21 -2.87 3.75 -0.38
N LEU A 22 -1.76 4.01 0.29
CA LEU A 22 -1.48 5.30 0.91
C LEU A 22 -0.98 6.37 -0.10
N SER A 23 -0.52 5.97 -1.29
CA SER A 23 -0.15 6.91 -2.35
C SER A 23 -1.32 7.73 -2.87
N GLN A 24 -2.54 7.20 -2.80
CA GLN A 24 -3.77 7.90 -3.21
C GLN A 24 -4.03 9.17 -2.39
N SER A 25 -3.55 9.19 -1.14
CA SER A 25 -3.63 10.31 -0.22
C SER A 25 -2.32 11.09 -0.10
N GLY A 26 -1.36 10.82 -0.98
CA GLY A 26 -0.10 11.56 -1.09
C GLY A 26 0.93 11.24 0.00
N TYR A 27 0.77 10.17 0.79
CA TYR A 27 1.79 9.76 1.77
C TYR A 27 3.03 9.14 1.12
N TYR A 28 2.83 8.50 -0.03
CA TYR A 28 3.87 7.88 -0.82
C TYR A 28 3.75 8.29 -2.28
N VAL A 29 4.88 8.42 -2.96
CA VAL A 29 4.96 8.72 -4.39
C VAL A 29 5.72 7.60 -5.07
N TYR A 30 5.16 7.08 -6.17
CA TYR A 30 5.81 6.05 -6.97
C TYR A 30 7.06 6.63 -7.67
N GLU A 31 8.19 5.96 -7.52
CA GLU A 31 9.50 6.41 -8.06
C GLU A 31 10.00 5.59 -9.24
N GLY A 32 9.28 4.52 -9.60
CA GLY A 32 9.69 3.56 -10.62
C GLY A 32 9.77 2.15 -10.07
N ASP A 33 10.31 1.24 -10.86
CA ASP A 33 10.56 -0.13 -10.43
C ASP A 33 12.05 -0.30 -10.07
N ASP A 34 12.35 -1.16 -9.10
CA ASP A 34 13.73 -1.50 -8.73
C ASP A 34 14.40 -2.46 -9.72
N GLU A 35 15.63 -2.90 -9.42
CA GLU A 35 16.40 -3.82 -10.26
C GLU A 35 15.72 -5.20 -10.45
N GLU A 36 14.81 -5.57 -9.55
CA GLU A 36 14.03 -6.81 -9.61
C GLU A 36 12.66 -6.60 -10.29
N GLY A 37 12.34 -5.37 -10.69
CA GLY A 37 11.07 -5.00 -11.31
C GLY A 37 9.93 -4.81 -10.31
N TRP A 38 10.24 -4.61 -9.03
CA TRP A 38 9.22 -4.35 -8.00
C TRP A 38 8.97 -2.85 -7.87
N PRO A 39 7.71 -2.41 -7.74
CA PRO A 39 7.39 -0.99 -7.67
C PRO A 39 7.92 -0.37 -6.38
N HIS A 40 8.70 0.70 -6.51
CA HIS A 40 9.28 1.45 -5.41
C HIS A 40 8.54 2.76 -5.15
N TYR A 41 8.48 3.15 -3.88
CA TYR A 41 7.77 4.35 -3.45
C TYR A 41 8.59 5.13 -2.42
N ALA A 42 8.75 6.44 -2.63
CA ALA A 42 9.32 7.33 -1.63
C ALA A 42 8.25 7.89 -0.68
N PRO A 43 8.58 8.09 0.61
CA PRO A 43 7.72 8.83 1.53
C PRO A 43 7.66 10.30 1.12
N ALA A 44 6.46 10.82 0.89
CA ALA A 44 6.24 12.22 0.50
C ALA A 44 5.86 13.10 1.70
N GLN A 45 5.17 12.54 2.70
CA GLN A 45 4.83 13.24 3.94
C GLN A 45 4.79 12.26 5.12
N PRO A 46 5.06 12.73 6.35
CA PRO A 46 5.00 11.89 7.53
C PRO A 46 3.57 11.42 7.79
N LEU A 47 3.42 10.15 8.20
CA LEU A 47 2.16 9.66 8.73
C LEU A 47 1.87 10.30 10.10
N PRO A 48 0.61 10.65 10.40
CA PRO A 48 0.24 11.09 11.74
C PRO A 48 0.58 10.03 12.79
N PRO A 49 0.81 10.42 14.05
CA PRO A 49 0.94 9.47 15.14
C PRO A 49 -0.41 8.76 15.35
N PHE A 50 -0.41 7.43 15.27
CA PHE A 50 -1.60 6.60 15.47
C PHE A 50 -1.40 5.62 16.63
N ASN A 51 -2.48 5.31 17.34
CA ASN A 51 -2.56 4.06 18.08
C ASN A 51 -2.92 2.89 17.14
N LEU A 52 -2.90 1.65 17.65
CA LEU A 52 -3.13 0.45 16.82
C LEU A 52 -4.52 0.45 16.14
N ILE A 53 -5.56 0.90 16.84
CA ILE A 53 -6.93 0.92 16.30
C ILE A 53 -7.06 1.99 15.22
N GLU A 54 -6.47 3.16 15.46
CA GLU A 54 -6.42 4.26 14.48
C GLU A 54 -5.65 3.86 13.23
N GLN A 55 -4.49 3.21 13.38
CA GLN A 55 -3.68 2.73 12.26
C GLN A 55 -4.44 1.69 11.43
N GLU A 56 -5.13 0.76 12.10
CA GLU A 56 -5.93 -0.27 11.43
C GLU A 56 -7.10 0.33 10.64
N ASN A 57 -7.87 1.24 11.25
CA ASN A 57 -8.99 1.90 10.59
C ASN A 57 -8.51 2.77 9.42
N PHE A 58 -7.43 3.54 9.63
CA PHE A 58 -6.82 4.36 8.59
C PHE A 58 -6.42 3.52 7.37
N LEU A 59 -5.80 2.36 7.59
CA LEU A 59 -5.43 1.47 6.50
C LEU A 59 -6.67 0.88 5.81
N LYS A 60 -7.69 0.45 6.56
CA LYS A 60 -8.94 -0.07 6.01
C LYS A 60 -9.64 0.94 5.11
N ASP A 61 -9.72 2.20 5.52
CA ASP A 61 -10.35 3.27 4.74
C ASP A 61 -9.64 3.45 3.40
N HIS A 62 -8.31 3.44 3.37
CA HIS A 62 -7.52 3.54 2.13
C HIS A 62 -7.63 2.28 1.26
N ILE A 63 -7.77 1.11 1.87
CA ILE A 63 -8.04 -0.12 1.13
C ILE A 63 -9.41 -0.02 0.44
N LEU A 64 -10.47 0.39 1.15
CA LEU A 64 -11.80 0.57 0.57
C LEU A 64 -11.77 1.61 -0.57
N LEU A 65 -11.09 2.74 -0.37
CA LEU A 65 -10.88 3.74 -1.41
C LEU A 65 -10.17 3.15 -2.63
N TYR A 66 -9.13 2.33 -2.43
CA TYR A 66 -8.45 1.65 -3.51
C TYR A 66 -9.39 0.74 -4.29
N PHE A 67 -10.19 -0.08 -3.61
CA PHE A 67 -11.14 -0.96 -4.28
C PHE A 67 -12.21 -0.17 -5.06
N GLN A 68 -12.69 0.93 -4.50
CA GLN A 68 -13.66 1.80 -5.17
C GLN A 68 -13.06 2.49 -6.41
N GLN A 69 -11.85 3.06 -6.31
CA GLN A 69 -11.18 3.73 -7.43
C GLN A 69 -10.85 2.80 -8.59
N ASN A 70 -10.61 1.52 -8.31
CA ASN A 70 -10.35 0.50 -9.34
C ASN A 70 -11.63 -0.18 -9.85
N GLY A 71 -12.82 0.26 -9.41
CA GLY A 71 -14.10 -0.28 -9.88
C GLY A 71 -14.39 -1.72 -9.40
N PHE A 72 -13.75 -2.15 -8.31
CA PHE A 72 -14.00 -3.46 -7.72
C PHE A 72 -15.24 -3.48 -6.81
N ILE A 73 -15.61 -2.31 -6.28
CA ILE A 73 -16.80 -2.11 -5.45
C ILE A 73 -17.50 -0.79 -5.84
N GLU A 74 -18.81 -0.71 -5.58
CA GLU A 74 -19.61 0.50 -5.80
C GLU A 74 -19.39 1.55 -4.68
N PRO A 75 -19.67 2.85 -4.94
CA PRO A 75 -19.55 3.92 -3.96
C PRO A 75 -20.49 3.82 -2.75
#